data_AF-A0A9X3J516-F1
#
_entry.id   AF-A0A9X3J516-F1
#
_cell.length_a   1.000
_cell.length_b   1.000
_cell.length_c   1.000
_cell.angle_alpha   90.00
_cell.angle_beta   90.00
_cell.angle_gamma   90.00
#
_symmetry.space_group_name_H-M   'P 1'
#
loop_
_entity.id
_entity.type
_entity.pdbx_description
1 polymer ?
#
loop_
_entity_poly.entity_id
_entity_poly.type
_entity_poly.pdbx_seq_one_letter_code
_entity_poly.pdbx_strand_id
1 'polypeptide(L)'
;MTTVRFLPEWRHEQDGALRPGDTLRIEYDVGRLTCCRSERYGQAAWSIAAYVRFHPDEQVQSAAVSTGPAEFTIPANATRAEMWFRNTDQTGCSAWDSRYGLNYSFDVA
;
A
#
# COMPACT_ATOMS: atom_id res chain seq x y z
N MET A 1 -4.93 13.17 10.15
CA MET A 1 -4.23 11.93 9.72
C MET A 1 -5.21 10.78 9.81
N THR A 2 -5.34 10.04 8.72
CA THR A 2 -6.26 8.91 8.58
C THR A 2 -5.45 7.64 8.34
N THR A 3 -5.86 6.53 8.95
CA THR A 3 -5.11 5.26 8.85
C THR A 3 -5.92 4.22 8.10
N VAL A 4 -5.32 3.60 7.09
CA VAL A 4 -5.87 2.40 6.44
C VAL A 4 -4.96 1.21 6.78
N ARG A 5 -5.55 0.18 7.40
CA ARG A 5 -4.85 -1.03 7.83
C ARG A 5 -5.23 -2.18 6.91
N PHE A 6 -4.22 -2.87 6.40
CA PHE A 6 -4.36 -4.08 5.61
C PHE A 6 -3.94 -5.26 6.49
N LEU A 7 -4.93 -5.96 7.02
CA LEU A 7 -4.78 -7.00 8.04
C LEU A 7 -4.68 -8.40 7.39
N PRO A 8 -4.30 -9.44 8.17
CA PRO A 8 -4.40 -10.83 7.74
C PRO A 8 -5.78 -11.22 7.21
N GLU A 9 -5.85 -12.37 6.52
CA GLU A 9 -7.10 -12.90 5.94
C GLU A 9 -7.75 -11.94 4.93
N TRP A 10 -6.94 -11.09 4.28
CA TRP A 10 -7.37 -10.14 3.25
C TRP A 10 -8.37 -9.09 3.74
N ARG A 11 -8.43 -8.83 5.04
CA ARG A 11 -9.27 -7.78 5.63
C ARG A 11 -8.58 -6.42 5.56
N HIS A 12 -9.36 -5.36 5.50
CA HIS A 12 -8.85 -4.01 5.68
C HIS A 12 -9.81 -3.18 6.53
N GLU A 13 -9.24 -2.25 7.28
CA GLU A 13 -9.96 -1.35 8.17
C GLU A 13 -9.50 0.08 7.92
N GLN A 14 -10.42 1.02 8.03
CA GLN A 14 -10.15 2.44 7.87
C GLN A 14 -10.54 3.15 9.15
N ASP A 15 -9.63 3.95 9.68
CA ASP A 15 -9.82 4.78 10.86
C ASP A 15 -9.72 6.25 10.47
N GLY A 16 -10.87 6.94 10.48
CA GLY A 16 -11.04 8.29 9.95
C GLY A 16 -11.40 8.32 8.45
N ALA A 17 -11.90 9.44 7.96
CA ALA A 17 -12.14 9.66 6.53
C ALA A 17 -10.87 10.15 5.83
N LEU A 18 -10.59 9.70 4.61
CA LEU A 18 -9.54 10.31 3.80
C LEU A 18 -10.02 11.69 3.38
N ARG A 19 -9.25 12.74 3.65
CA ARG A 19 -9.60 14.13 3.31
C ARG A 19 -8.60 14.72 2.34
N PRO A 20 -9.01 15.59 1.41
CA PRO A 20 -8.06 16.28 0.54
C PRO A 20 -7.11 17.15 1.38
N GLY A 21 -5.81 17.09 1.08
CA GLY A 21 -4.77 17.84 1.79
C GLY A 21 -4.28 17.21 3.10
N ASP A 22 -4.92 16.14 3.58
CA ASP A 22 -4.50 15.43 4.80
C ASP A 22 -3.39 14.39 4.52
N THR A 23 -2.87 13.80 5.59
CA THR A 23 -1.95 12.65 5.53
C THR A 23 -2.71 11.33 5.65
N LEU A 24 -2.49 10.44 4.68
CA LEU A 24 -2.88 9.04 4.70
C LEU A 24 -1.72 8.21 5.27
N ARG A 25 -1.99 7.42 6.30
CA ARG A 25 -1.09 6.41 6.84
C ARG A 25 -1.55 5.02 6.42
N ILE A 26 -0.66 4.23 5.84
CA ILE A 26 -0.92 2.83 5.48
C ILE A 26 -0.14 1.91 6.42
N GLU A 27 -0.86 1.04 7.11
CA GLU A 27 -0.28 -0.06 7.88
C GLU A 27 -0.57 -1.37 7.15
N TYR A 28 0.47 -2.15 6.86
CA TYR A 28 0.35 -3.36 6.06
C TYR A 28 0.90 -4.55 6.83
N ASP A 29 0.06 -5.57 7.02
CA ASP A 29 0.51 -6.86 7.51
C ASP A 29 1.28 -7.58 6.41
N VAL A 30 2.60 -7.68 6.58
CA VAL A 30 3.46 -8.33 5.60
C VAL A 30 3.02 -9.77 5.34
N GLY A 31 2.42 -10.48 6.30
CA GLY A 31 1.92 -11.85 6.15
C GLY A 31 0.88 -12.05 5.04
N ARG A 32 0.25 -10.97 4.55
CA ARG A 32 -0.64 -11.02 3.38
C ARG A 32 0.07 -11.36 2.07
N LEU A 33 1.36 -11.04 1.94
CA LEU A 33 2.13 -11.22 0.70
C LEU A 33 3.47 -11.91 0.96
N THR A 34 3.42 -13.23 1.11
CA THR A 34 4.56 -14.11 1.45
C THR A 34 5.35 -14.63 0.25
N CYS A 35 4.80 -14.53 -0.97
CA CYS A 35 5.50 -14.90 -2.19
C CYS A 35 6.60 -13.88 -2.53
N CYS A 36 7.66 -14.30 -3.23
CA CYS A 36 8.83 -13.49 -3.59
C CYS A 36 9.57 -12.92 -2.37
N ARG A 37 10.03 -13.81 -1.48
CA ARG A 37 10.77 -13.45 -0.27
C ARG A 37 12.16 -14.07 -0.22
N SER A 38 12.94 -13.92 -1.29
CA SER A 38 14.32 -14.42 -1.31
C SER A 38 15.14 -13.83 -0.16
N GLU A 39 16.14 -14.59 0.29
CA GLU A 39 17.13 -14.16 1.28
C GLU A 39 18.51 -14.02 0.65
N ARG A 40 19.34 -13.14 1.22
CA ARG A 40 20.76 -13.01 0.86
C ARG A 40 21.60 -13.02 2.13
N TYR A 41 22.52 -13.98 2.22
CA TYR A 41 23.34 -14.19 3.42
C TYR A 41 22.51 -14.34 4.71
N GLY A 42 21.35 -15.02 4.61
CA GLY A 42 20.42 -15.22 5.74
C GLY A 42 19.64 -13.98 6.18
N GLN A 43 19.67 -12.91 5.37
CA GLN A 43 18.90 -11.68 5.60
C GLN A 43 17.80 -11.55 4.56
N ALA A 44 16.68 -10.95 4.95
CA ALA A 44 15.59 -10.64 4.03
C ALA A 44 16.11 -9.77 2.87
N ALA A 45 15.97 -10.25 1.64
CA ALA A 45 16.36 -9.55 0.42
C ALA A 45 15.13 -9.25 -0.46
N TRP A 46 14.05 -8.81 0.19
CA TRP A 46 12.77 -8.49 -0.41
C TRP A 46 12.18 -7.22 0.23
N SER A 47 11.26 -6.57 -0.49
CA SER A 47 10.56 -5.39 -0.01
C SER A 47 9.15 -5.32 -0.57
N ILE A 48 8.20 -4.92 0.28
CA ILE A 48 6.82 -4.68 -0.12
C ILE A 48 6.62 -3.18 -0.24
N ALA A 49 6.25 -2.72 -1.42
CA ALA A 49 5.86 -1.34 -1.67
C ALA A 49 4.34 -1.21 -1.74
N ALA A 50 3.80 -0.21 -1.05
CA ALA A 50 2.46 0.28 -1.28
C ALA A 50 2.48 1.32 -2.40
N TYR A 51 1.47 1.26 -3.27
CA TYR A 51 1.21 2.25 -4.30
C TYR A 51 -0.16 2.85 -4.06
N VAL A 52 -0.27 4.17 -4.20
CA VAL A 52 -1.52 4.91 -4.08
C VAL A 52 -1.68 5.79 -5.31
N ARG A 53 -2.77 5.58 -6.06
CA ARG A 53 -3.20 6.43 -7.16
C ARG A 53 -4.33 7.35 -6.70
N PHE A 54 -4.13 8.65 -6.80
CA PHE A 54 -5.14 9.65 -6.47
C PHE A 54 -5.85 10.15 -7.73
N HIS A 55 -7.18 10.24 -7.69
CA HIS A 55 -8.01 10.79 -8.76
C HIS A 55 -8.50 12.19 -8.40
N PRO A 56 -8.69 13.10 -9.38
CA PRO A 56 -8.73 12.84 -10.83
C PRO A 56 -7.38 12.82 -11.53
N ASP A 57 -6.31 13.35 -10.91
CA ASP A 57 -5.03 13.61 -11.60
C ASP A 57 -4.20 12.37 -11.93
N GLU A 58 -4.64 11.20 -11.47
CA GLU A 58 -3.99 9.90 -11.63
C GLU A 58 -2.55 9.85 -11.09
N GLN A 59 -2.20 10.77 -10.18
CA GLN A 59 -0.90 10.82 -9.55
C GLN A 59 -0.67 9.55 -8.72
N VAL A 60 0.43 8.84 -8.99
CA VAL A 60 0.86 7.66 -8.23
C VAL A 60 1.96 8.05 -7.26
N GLN A 61 1.76 7.73 -5.98
CA GLN A 61 2.79 7.77 -4.94
C GLN A 61 3.11 6.35 -4.50
N SER A 62 4.33 6.10 -4.04
CA SER A 62 4.72 4.78 -3.52
C SER A 62 5.75 4.85 -2.41
N ALA A 63 5.64 3.94 -1.44
CA ALA A 63 6.58 3.83 -0.33
C ALA A 63 6.66 2.39 0.17
N ALA A 64 7.80 2.03 0.78
CA ALA A 64 7.97 0.72 1.40
C ALA A 64 7.10 0.59 2.64
N VAL A 65 6.43 -0.55 2.79
CA VAL A 65 5.64 -0.93 3.98
C VAL A 65 6.18 -2.17 4.69
N SER A 66 7.22 -2.81 4.14
CA SER A 66 7.87 -3.98 4.75
C SER A 66 8.68 -3.68 6.01
N THR A 67 9.07 -2.42 6.22
CA THR A 67 9.85 -1.97 7.38
C THR A 67 9.04 -1.16 8.39
N GLY A 68 7.73 -1.01 8.17
CA GLY A 68 6.85 -0.22 8.98
C GLY A 68 5.81 0.55 8.16
N PRO A 69 4.95 1.34 8.80
CA PRO A 69 3.90 2.09 8.12
C PRO A 69 4.44 3.16 7.17
N ALA A 70 3.71 3.40 6.09
CA ALA A 70 4.02 4.44 5.12
C ALA A 70 3.03 5.61 5.23
N GLU A 71 3.50 6.82 4.91
CA GLU A 71 2.69 8.03 4.93
C GLU A 71 2.68 8.68 3.54
N PHE A 72 1.52 9.15 3.13
CA PHE A 72 1.26 9.77 1.83
C PHE A 72 0.49 11.06 2.03
N THR A 73 0.87 12.10 1.29
CA THR A 73 0.08 13.34 1.27
C THR A 73 -1.04 13.19 0.26
N ILE A 74 -2.28 13.36 0.71
CA ILE A 74 -3.46 13.32 -0.16
C ILE A 74 -3.52 14.65 -0.93
N PRO A 75 -3.56 14.65 -2.28
CA PRO A 75 -3.72 15.86 -3.06
C PRO A 75 -4.99 16.64 -2.67
N ALA A 76 -4.94 17.97 -2.72
CA ALA A 76 -6.05 18.84 -2.30
C ALA A 76 -7.30 18.73 -3.19
N ASN A 77 -7.16 18.20 -4.40
CA ASN A 77 -8.25 17.92 -5.34
C ASN A 77 -8.62 16.43 -5.40
N ALA A 78 -8.02 15.59 -4.54
CA ALA A 78 -8.27 14.16 -4.59
C ALA A 78 -9.72 13.85 -4.17
N THR A 79 -10.42 13.06 -4.98
CA THR A 79 -11.78 12.57 -4.68
C THR A 79 -11.83 11.07 -4.46
N ARG A 80 -10.78 10.35 -4.89
CA ARG A 80 -10.65 8.91 -4.72
C ARG A 80 -9.18 8.51 -4.62
N ALA A 81 -8.90 7.49 -3.83
CA ALA A 81 -7.61 6.82 -3.75
C ALA A 81 -7.78 5.35 -4.13
N GLU A 82 -6.87 4.84 -4.97
CA GLU A 82 -6.75 3.42 -5.26
C GLU A 82 -5.40 2.90 -4.78
N MET A 83 -5.41 1.77 -4.08
CA MET A 83 -4.23 1.22 -3.42
C MET A 83 -3.95 -0.21 -3.89
N TRP A 84 -2.67 -0.54 -4.04
CA TRP A 84 -2.21 -1.90 -4.29
C TRP A 84 -0.78 -2.08 -3.78
N PHE A 85 -0.37 -3.33 -3.62
CA PHE A 85 0.93 -3.68 -3.04
C PHE A 85 1.70 -4.62 -3.96
N ARG A 86 3.01 -4.43 -4.00
CA ARG A 86 3.93 -5.28 -4.74
C ARG A 86 5.03 -5.76 -3.81
N ASN A 87 5.26 -7.06 -3.76
CA ASN A 87 6.49 -7.61 -3.22
C ASN A 87 7.48 -7.86 -4.36
N THR A 88 8.73 -7.47 -4.15
CA THR A 88 9.84 -7.77 -5.06
C THR A 88 11.02 -8.28 -4.26
N ASP A 89 11.80 -9.19 -4.86
CA ASP A 89 13.03 -9.68 -4.24
C ASP A 89 14.24 -9.55 -5.16
N GLN A 90 15.42 -9.86 -4.62
CA GLN A 90 16.69 -9.74 -5.33
C GLN A 90 16.80 -10.65 -6.58
N THR A 91 16.02 -11.73 -6.66
CA THR A 91 16.06 -12.66 -7.80
C THR A 91 15.29 -12.16 -9.02
N GLY A 92 14.58 -11.04 -8.87
CA GLY A 92 13.67 -10.51 -9.90
C GLY A 92 12.24 -11.04 -9.78
N CYS A 93 11.90 -11.80 -8.74
CA CYS A 93 10.54 -12.25 -8.48
C CYS A 93 9.63 -11.05 -8.17
N SER A 94 8.35 -11.14 -8.57
CA SER A 94 7.32 -10.17 -8.20
C SER A 94 5.99 -10.84 -7.87
N ALA A 95 5.35 -10.38 -6.80
CA ALA A 95 4.02 -10.79 -6.39
C ALA A 95 3.18 -9.56 -6.01
N TRP A 96 1.85 -9.70 -6.06
CA TRP A 96 0.93 -8.59 -5.88
C TRP A 96 -0.18 -8.89 -4.89
N ASP A 97 -0.54 -7.88 -4.10
CA ASP A 97 -1.81 -7.80 -3.39
C ASP A 97 -2.58 -6.60 -3.96
N SER A 98 -3.45 -6.89 -4.92
CA SER A 98 -4.19 -5.89 -5.69
C SER A 98 -5.68 -6.25 -5.79
N ARG A 99 -6.20 -7.02 -4.82
CA ARG A 99 -7.59 -7.53 -4.84
C ARG A 99 -7.93 -8.17 -6.20
N TYR A 100 -7.08 -9.09 -6.67
CA TYR A 100 -7.22 -9.73 -7.98
C TYR A 100 -7.28 -8.74 -9.18
N GLY A 101 -6.51 -7.65 -9.11
CA GLY A 101 -6.43 -6.63 -10.17
C GLY A 101 -7.48 -5.51 -10.08
N LEU A 102 -8.38 -5.56 -9.11
CA LEU A 102 -9.38 -4.50 -8.88
C LEU A 102 -8.83 -3.32 -8.07
N ASN A 103 -7.71 -3.52 -7.38
CA ASN A 103 -7.16 -2.63 -6.35
C ASN A 103 -8.15 -2.37 -5.21
N TYR A 104 -7.67 -1.69 -4.16
CA TYR A 104 -8.50 -1.25 -3.04
C TYR A 104 -8.87 0.20 -3.25
N SER A 105 -10.17 0.50 -3.38
CA SER A 105 -10.65 1.85 -3.68
C SER A 105 -11.29 2.47 -2.44
N PHE A 106 -10.96 3.74 -2.19
CA PHE A 106 -11.43 4.53 -1.06
C PHE A 106 -11.85 5.91 -1.54
N ASP A 107 -12.98 6.39 -1.03
CA ASP A 107 -13.44 7.76 -1.28
C ASP A 107 -12.63 8.76 -0.46
N VAL A 108 -12.42 9.95 -1.02
CA VAL A 108 -11.77 11.08 -0.34
C VAL A 108 -12.80 12.22 -0.19
N ALA A 109 -13.17 12.54 1.07
CA ALA A 109 -14.24 13.47 1.44
C ALA A 109 -13.99 14.20 2.78
#